data_AF-A0A3N5F7X1-F1
#
_entry.id   AF-A0A3N5F7X1-F1
#
_cell.length_a   1.000
_cell.length_b   1.000
_cell.length_c   1.000
_cell.angle_alpha   90.00
_cell.angle_beta   90.00
_cell.angle_gamma   90.00
#
_symmetry.space_group_name_H-M   'P 1'
#
loop_
_entity.id
_entity.type
_entity.pdbx_description
1 polymer ?
#
loop_
_entity_poly.entity_id
_entity_poly.type
_entity_poly.pdbx_seq_one_letter_code
_entity_poly.pdbx_strand_id
1 'polypeptide(L)'
;MSDAAPRMSAFSRRRRFSASHVRARLAQLDALLAEVDAWLAGARAHRDAIDADLRGNLFVAQGFAAQVLDRLGQGEAAVRALRDGLEGTRSAFAELPLAETDDGRIPEPVSA
;
A
#
# COMPACT_ATOMS: atom_id res chain seq x y z
N MET A 1 -7.54 -25.81 52.95
CA MET A 1 -6.51 -26.18 51.96
C MET A 1 -7.00 -25.69 50.60
N SER A 2 -6.56 -24.50 50.18
CA SER A 2 -6.89 -23.96 48.86
C SER A 2 -5.94 -24.57 47.84
N ASP A 3 -6.47 -25.42 46.98
CA ASP A 3 -5.76 -25.92 45.81
C ASP A 3 -5.87 -24.87 44.70
N ALA A 4 -4.87 -23.99 44.64
CA ALA A 4 -4.81 -22.95 43.62
C ALA A 4 -4.33 -23.62 42.32
N ALA A 5 -5.25 -23.79 41.37
CA ALA A 5 -4.93 -24.25 40.02
C ALA A 5 -3.77 -23.41 39.44
N PRO A 6 -2.79 -24.02 38.75
CA PRO A 6 -1.68 -23.27 38.17
C PRO A 6 -2.25 -22.32 37.12
N ARG A 7 -2.09 -21.01 37.33
CA ARG A 7 -2.30 -20.03 36.26
C ARG A 7 -1.23 -20.34 35.21
N MET A 8 -1.63 -21.02 34.14
CA MET A 8 -0.83 -21.06 32.91
C MET A 8 -0.63 -19.61 32.49
N SER A 9 0.53 -19.04 32.84
CA SER A 9 0.92 -17.76 32.30
C SER A 9 0.95 -17.97 30.79
N ALA A 10 0.14 -17.19 30.09
CA ALA A 10 0.09 -17.21 28.65
C ALA A 10 1.45 -16.72 28.13
N PHE A 11 2.42 -17.64 28.05
CA PHE A 11 3.53 -17.55 27.13
C PHE A 11 2.94 -17.66 25.73
N SER A 12 2.24 -16.61 25.30
CA SER A 12 2.14 -16.27 23.89
C SER A 12 3.58 -16.06 23.45
N ARG A 13 4.23 -17.12 22.95
CA ARG A 13 5.51 -16.98 22.26
C ARG A 13 5.27 -16.00 21.13
N ARG A 14 5.80 -14.78 21.27
CA ARG A 14 5.82 -13.80 20.18
C ARG A 14 6.38 -14.50 18.96
N ARG A 15 5.56 -14.62 17.91
CA ARG A 15 5.94 -15.21 16.64
C ARG A 15 7.10 -14.37 16.09
N ARG A 16 8.26 -15.00 15.90
CA ARG A 16 9.44 -14.36 15.29
C ARG A 16 9.46 -14.70 13.80
N PHE A 17 9.93 -13.78 12.98
CA PHE A 17 9.93 -13.89 11.52
C PHE A 17 11.35 -13.98 10.95
N SER A 18 11.54 -14.69 9.84
CA SER A 18 12.82 -14.71 9.13
C SER A 18 13.14 -13.30 8.61
N ALA A 19 14.38 -12.84 8.84
CA ALA A 19 14.85 -11.55 8.35
C ALA A 19 14.89 -11.50 6.82
N SER A 20 15.29 -12.59 6.16
CA SER A 20 15.29 -12.70 4.70
C SER A 20 13.88 -12.66 4.12
N HIS A 21 12.91 -13.30 4.78
CA HIS A 21 11.51 -13.21 4.36
C HIS A 21 10.96 -11.79 4.47
N VAL A 22 11.17 -11.12 5.60
CA VAL A 22 10.69 -9.74 5.82
C VAL A 22 11.33 -8.78 4.82
N ARG A 23 12.64 -8.87 4.59
CA ARG A 23 13.32 -8.05 3.58
C ARG A 23 12.77 -8.26 2.17
N ALA A 24 12.50 -9.50 1.78
CA ALA A 24 11.92 -9.78 0.47
C ALA A 24 10.52 -9.20 0.31
N ARG A 25 9.67 -9.27 1.35
CA ARG A 25 8.34 -8.65 1.34
C ARG A 25 8.41 -7.13 1.30
N LEU A 26 9.34 -6.52 2.05
CA LEU A 26 9.57 -5.08 1.99
C LEU A 26 10.01 -4.65 0.58
N ALA A 27 10.94 -5.37 -0.05
CA ALA A 27 11.38 -5.06 -1.41
C ALA A 27 10.24 -5.16 -2.45
N GLN A 28 9.35 -6.15 -2.29
CA GLN A 28 8.15 -6.27 -3.13
C GLN A 28 7.17 -5.11 -2.92
N LEU A 29 6.94 -4.69 -1.67
CA LEU A 29 6.09 -3.54 -1.36
C LEU A 29 6.71 -2.23 -1.88
N ASP A 30 8.02 -2.06 -1.76
CA ASP A 30 8.74 -0.90 -2.29
C ASP A 30 8.61 -0.79 -3.82
N ALA A 31 8.74 -1.91 -4.53
CA ALA A 31 8.54 -1.94 -5.98
C ALA A 31 7.10 -1.57 -6.36
N LEU A 32 6.10 -2.16 -5.69
CA LEU A 32 4.70 -1.86 -5.95
C LEU A 32 4.36 -0.39 -5.62
N LEU A 33 4.88 0.15 -4.52
CA LEU A 33 4.71 1.57 -4.16
C LEU A 33 5.29 2.48 -5.25
N ALA A 34 6.47 2.16 -5.79
CA ALA A 34 7.06 2.92 -6.88
C ALA A 34 6.20 2.90 -8.16
N GLU A 35 5.62 1.74 -8.50
CA GLU A 35 4.70 1.62 -9.63
C GLU A 35 3.43 2.45 -9.43
N VAL A 36 2.84 2.39 -8.23
CA VAL A 36 1.64 3.17 -7.88
C VAL A 36 1.93 4.67 -7.89
N ASP A 37 3.07 5.10 -7.33
CA ASP A 37 3.48 6.51 -7.31
C ASP A 37 3.72 7.03 -8.74
N ALA A 38 4.34 6.23 -9.62
CA ALA A 38 4.51 6.57 -11.03
C ALA A 38 3.16 6.69 -11.76
N TRP A 39 2.24 5.76 -11.50
CA TRP A 39 0.89 5.82 -12.07
C TRP A 39 0.14 7.07 -11.61
N LEU A 40 0.18 7.41 -10.32
CA LEU A 40 -0.46 8.61 -9.75
C LEU A 40 0.10 9.89 -10.37
N ALA A 41 1.41 9.96 -10.58
CA ALA A 41 2.04 11.09 -11.28
C ALA A 41 1.53 11.21 -12.73
N GLY A 42 1.43 10.09 -13.44
CA GLY A 42 0.88 10.05 -14.80
C GLY A 42 -0.59 10.44 -14.87
N ALA A 43 -1.41 9.92 -13.95
CA ALA A 43 -2.84 10.25 -13.86
C ALA A 43 -3.06 11.75 -13.59
N ARG A 44 -2.25 12.35 -12.70
CA ARG A 44 -2.28 13.79 -12.43
C ARG A 44 -1.90 14.59 -13.68
N ALA A 45 -0.79 14.25 -14.33
CA ALA A 45 -0.37 14.94 -15.55
C ALA A 45 -1.44 14.85 -16.66
N HIS A 46 -2.09 13.69 -16.80
CA HIS A 46 -3.16 13.51 -17.77
C HIS A 46 -4.40 14.34 -17.44
N ARG A 47 -4.79 14.38 -16.16
CA ARG A 47 -5.89 15.21 -15.69
C ARG A 47 -5.61 16.71 -15.91
N ASP A 48 -4.39 17.16 -15.62
CA ASP A 48 -3.98 18.55 -15.80
C ASP A 48 -4.02 18.94 -17.30
N ALA A 49 -3.63 18.03 -18.19
CA ALA A 49 -3.75 18.22 -19.63
C ALA A 49 -5.22 18.34 -20.08
N ILE A 50 -6.09 17.43 -19.62
CA ILE A 50 -7.53 17.47 -19.92
C ILE A 50 -8.17 18.77 -19.39
N ASP A 51 -7.83 19.20 -18.18
CA ASP A 51 -8.32 20.45 -17.59
C ASP A 51 -7.92 21.67 -18.44
N ALA A 52 -6.67 21.72 -18.91
CA ALA A 52 -6.20 22.77 -19.82
C ALA A 52 -6.97 22.78 -21.15
N ASP A 53 -7.16 21.61 -21.77
CA ASP A 53 -7.89 21.48 -23.03
C ASP A 53 -9.36 21.90 -22.87
N LEU A 54 -10.02 21.49 -21.78
CA LEU A 54 -11.41 21.80 -21.51
C LEU A 54 -11.64 23.30 -21.24
N ARG A 55 -10.74 23.96 -20.51
CA ARG A 55 -10.82 25.42 -20.26
C ARG A 55 -10.73 26.24 -21.53
N GLY A 56 -9.97 25.78 -22.52
CA GLY A 56 -9.82 26.45 -23.82
C GLY A 56 -10.96 26.18 -24.80
N ASN A 57 -11.87 25.24 -24.48
CA ASN A 57 -12.84 24.74 -25.46
C ASN A 57 -14.21 25.41 -25.33
N LEU A 58 -14.53 26.28 -26.30
CA LEU A 58 -15.81 27.01 -26.36
C LEU A 58 -17.03 26.12 -26.64
N PHE A 59 -16.83 24.90 -27.13
CA PHE A 59 -17.90 23.98 -27.53
C PHE A 59 -18.24 22.95 -26.45
N VAL A 60 -17.45 22.87 -25.38
CA VAL A 60 -17.71 21.94 -24.28
C VAL A 60 -18.53 22.64 -23.20
N ALA A 61 -19.65 22.03 -22.83
CA ALA A 61 -20.45 22.51 -21.72
C ALA A 61 -19.66 22.42 -20.40
N GLN A 62 -19.67 23.51 -19.63
CA GLN A 62 -18.94 23.60 -18.35
C GLN A 62 -19.32 22.48 -17.37
N GLY A 63 -20.61 22.12 -17.31
CA GLY A 63 -21.07 21.01 -16.48
C GLY A 63 -20.52 19.65 -16.90
N PHE A 64 -20.30 19.43 -18.20
CA PHE A 64 -19.66 18.20 -18.69
C PHE A 64 -18.16 18.18 -18.34
N ALA A 65 -17.46 19.30 -18.55
CA ALA A 65 -16.05 19.44 -18.19
C ALA A 65 -15.83 19.14 -16.70
N ALA A 66 -16.65 19.73 -15.82
CA ALA A 66 -16.59 19.47 -14.37
C ALA A 66 -16.82 18.00 -14.03
N GLN A 67 -17.78 17.32 -14.67
CA GLN A 67 -18.05 15.91 -14.44
C GLN A 67 -16.89 14.99 -14.88
N VAL A 68 -16.21 15.32 -15.97
CA VAL A 68 -15.04 14.56 -16.44
C VAL A 68 -13.92 14.68 -15.42
N LEU A 69 -13.59 15.91 -15.01
CA LEU A 69 -12.52 16.16 -14.04
C LEU A 69 -12.81 15.54 -12.67
N ASP A 70 -14.06 15.56 -12.23
CA ASP A 70 -14.48 14.92 -10.98
C ASP A 70 -14.29 13.39 -11.04
N ARG A 71 -14.75 12.73 -12.11
CA ARG A 71 -14.55 11.28 -12.29
C ARG A 71 -13.08 10.88 -12.31
N LEU A 72 -12.23 11.65 -12.99
CA LEU A 72 -10.78 11.43 -12.99
C LEU A 72 -10.20 11.59 -11.57
N GLY A 73 -10.64 12.61 -10.84
CA GLY A 73 -10.25 12.85 -9.45
C GLY A 73 -10.66 11.71 -8.50
N GLN A 74 -11.84 11.13 -8.69
CA GLN A 74 -12.30 9.98 -7.89
C GLN A 74 -11.42 8.73 -8.12
N GLY A 75 -11.04 8.46 -9.37
CA GLY A 75 -10.11 7.37 -9.69
C GLY A 75 -8.73 7.57 -9.06
N GLU A 76 -8.20 8.79 -9.14
CA GLU A 76 -6.93 9.16 -8.48
C GLU A 76 -7.03 8.97 -6.96
N ALA A 77 -8.13 9.40 -6.34
CA ALA A 77 -8.34 9.25 -4.90
C ALA A 77 -8.38 7.79 -4.45
N ALA A 78 -9.02 6.91 -5.23
CA ALA A 78 -9.05 5.47 -4.94
C ALA A 78 -7.65 4.84 -4.96
N VAL A 79 -6.81 5.22 -5.94
CA VAL A 79 -5.42 4.73 -6.02
C VAL A 79 -4.54 5.31 -4.92
N ARG A 80 -4.76 6.57 -4.50
CA ARG A 80 -4.10 7.14 -3.31
C ARG A 80 -4.43 6.36 -2.05
N ALA A 81 -5.69 5.99 -1.85
CA ALA A 81 -6.08 5.17 -0.71
C ALA A 81 -5.41 3.78 -0.72
N LEU A 82 -5.25 3.17 -1.89
CA LEU A 82 -4.47 1.94 -2.05
C LEU A 82 -3.00 2.16 -1.66
N ARG A 83 -2.38 3.23 -2.17
CA ARG A 83 -0.99 3.61 -1.87
C ARG A 83 -0.75 3.76 -0.36
N ASP A 84 -1.67 4.44 0.33
CA ASP A 84 -1.61 4.64 1.77
C ASP A 84 -1.75 3.31 2.53
N GLY A 85 -2.62 2.42 2.06
CA GLY A 85 -2.73 1.06 2.61
C GLY A 85 -1.47 0.22 2.44
N LEU A 86 -0.79 0.35 1.29
CA LEU A 86 0.48 -0.32 1.02
C LEU A 86 1.60 0.21 1.93
N GLU A 87 1.68 1.53 2.13
CA GLU A 87 2.64 2.15 3.05
C GLU A 87 2.40 1.71 4.50
N GLY A 88 1.13 1.65 4.93
CA GLY A 88 0.77 1.13 6.24
C GLY A 88 1.20 -0.33 6.41
N THR A 89 0.98 -1.15 5.38
CA THR A 89 1.41 -2.55 5.36
C THR A 89 2.92 -2.67 5.43
N ARG A 90 3.65 -1.87 4.64
CA ARG A 90 5.12 -1.82 4.65
C ARG A 90 5.66 -1.46 6.03
N SER A 91 5.10 -0.43 6.65
CA SER A 91 5.46 0.01 8.01
C SER A 91 5.25 -1.12 9.02
N ALA A 92 4.11 -1.82 8.95
CA ALA A 92 3.84 -2.97 9.81
C ALA A 92 4.84 -4.12 9.62
N PHE A 93 5.29 -4.39 8.39
CA PHE A 93 6.33 -5.38 8.13
C PHE A 93 7.69 -4.99 8.72
N ALA A 94 8.05 -3.71 8.66
CA ALA A 94 9.30 -3.19 9.19
C ALA A 94 9.37 -3.30 10.73
N GLU A 95 8.23 -3.29 11.41
CA GLU A 95 8.13 -3.43 12.87
C GLU A 95 8.09 -4.88 13.38
N LEU A 96 8.07 -5.87 12.48
CA LEU A 96 7.96 -7.28 12.88
C LEU A 96 9.18 -7.75 13.69
N PRO A 97 8.98 -8.47 14.80
CA PRO A 97 10.09 -9.03 15.58
C PRO A 97 10.78 -10.15 14.79
N LEU A 98 12.06 -9.95 14.48
CA LEU A 98 12.86 -10.89 13.70
C LEU A 98 13.44 -12.02 14.57
N ALA A 99 13.63 -13.19 13.96
CA ALA A 99 14.37 -14.30 14.57
C ALA A 99 15.88 -14.01 14.56
N GLU A 100 16.59 -14.46 15.58
CA GLU A 100 18.06 -14.34 15.68
C GLU A 100 18.79 -15.24 14.67
N THR A 101 18.13 -16.32 14.25
CA THR A 101 18.64 -17.27 13.26
C THR A 101 17.72 -17.29 12.06
N ASP A 102 18.30 -17.22 10.87
CA ASP A 102 17.58 -17.15 9.60
C ASP A 102 18.08 -18.27 8.68
N ASP A 103 17.15 -19.04 8.12
CA ASP A 103 17.44 -20.12 7.18
C ASP A 103 17.66 -19.61 5.74
N GLY A 104 17.48 -18.30 5.53
CA GLY A 104 17.74 -17.63 4.25
C GLY A 104 16.69 -17.91 3.18
N ARG A 105 15.57 -18.56 3.49
CA ARG A 105 14.55 -18.88 2.49
C ARG A 105 13.81 -17.61 2.06
N ILE A 106 13.99 -17.25 0.78
CA ILE A 106 13.34 -16.09 0.16
C ILE A 106 11.95 -16.53 -0.37
N PRO A 107 10.86 -15.83 -0.03
CA PRO A 107 9.54 -16.12 -0.59
C PRO A 107 9.49 -15.81 -2.08
N GLU A 108 8.76 -16.63 -2.83
CA GLU A 108 8.39 -16.31 -4.20
C GLU A 108 7.52 -15.04 -4.25
N PRO A 109 7.58 -14.28 -5.35
CA PRO A 109 6.62 -13.20 -5.61
C PRO A 109 5.20 -13.74 -5.52
N VAL A 110 4.29 -12.96 -4.91
CA VAL A 110 2.86 -13.26 -5.04
C VAL A 110 2.48 -12.83 -6.45
N SER A 111 2.29 -13.78 -7.35
CA SER A 111 1.80 -13.52 -8.70
C SER A 111 0.37 -12.95 -8.62
N ALA A 112 0.11 -11.93 -9.44
CA ALA A 112 -1.21 -11.31 -9.62
C ALA A 112 -2.16 -12.21 -10.42
#